data_AF-A0A972Z8G8-F1
#
_entry.id   AF-A0A972Z8G8-F1
#
_cell.length_a   1.000
_cell.length_b   1.000
_cell.length_c   1.000
_cell.angle_alpha   90.00
_cell.angle_beta   90.00
_cell.angle_gamma   90.00
#
_symmetry.space_group_name_H-M   'P 1'
#
loop_
_entity.id
_entity.type
_entity.pdbx_description
1 polymer ?
#
loop_
_entity_poly.entity_id
_entity_poly.type
_entity_poly.pdbx_seq_one_letter_code
_entity_poly.pdbx_strand_id
1 'polypeptide(L)'
;MKNNYKFWIVCSLVIVFIAGVAGGILFEKNFMEKKQERRVKKRSPVRFPSLKIMAQELNLTSEQQEEIREIFKNNEERFKKLRTHMDERLSSIRTQLKSEIKNVLTEEQNAKFEAMIQKYISQKKKEEEKRKRHPKNRTKDKGEKK
;
A
#
# COMPACT_ATOMS: atom_id res chain seq x y z
N MET A 1 -50.70 -29.31 -29.02
CA MET A 1 -50.88 -28.84 -27.63
C MET A 1 -49.80 -27.83 -27.33
N LYS A 2 -50.16 -26.56 -27.06
CA LYS A 2 -49.22 -25.44 -26.97
C LYS A 2 -48.35 -25.57 -25.70
N ASN A 3 -47.03 -25.65 -25.87
CA ASN A 3 -46.02 -25.78 -24.80
C ASN A 3 -45.85 -24.50 -23.95
N ASN A 4 -46.91 -23.71 -23.80
CA ASN A 4 -46.89 -22.42 -23.12
C ASN A 4 -46.51 -22.57 -21.63
N TYR A 5 -46.85 -23.71 -21.02
CA TYR A 5 -46.47 -24.01 -19.63
C TYR A 5 -44.95 -24.23 -19.48
N LYS A 6 -44.27 -24.84 -20.47
CA LYS A 6 -42.81 -24.98 -20.46
C LYS A 6 -42.13 -23.62 -20.56
N PHE A 7 -42.67 -22.73 -21.40
CA PHE A 7 -42.18 -21.37 -21.53
C PHE A 7 -42.39 -20.57 -20.23
N TRP A 8 -43.54 -20.74 -19.58
CA TRP A 8 -43.85 -20.08 -18.31
C TRP A 8 -42.98 -20.59 -17.14
N ILE A 9 -42.67 -21.89 -17.11
CA ILE A 9 -41.74 -22.48 -16.14
C ILE A 9 -40.32 -21.95 -16.36
N VAL A 10 -39.85 -21.89 -17.61
CA VAL A 10 -38.53 -21.33 -17.93
C VAL A 10 -38.46 -19.84 -17.56
N CYS A 11 -39.48 -19.05 -17.89
CA CYS A 11 -39.54 -17.64 -17.49
C CYS A 11 -39.51 -17.48 -15.96
N SER A 12 -40.25 -18.31 -15.22
CA SER A 12 -40.26 -18.29 -13.74
C SER A 12 -38.88 -18.60 -13.15
N LEU A 13 -38.19 -19.61 -13.69
CA LEU A 13 -36.83 -19.97 -13.27
C LEU A 13 -35.82 -18.85 -13.52
N VAL A 14 -35.91 -18.18 -14.68
CA VAL A 14 -35.06 -17.04 -15.01
C VAL A 14 -35.29 -15.87 -14.06
N ILE A 15 -36.54 -15.59 -13.69
CA ILE A 15 -36.88 -14.51 -12.76
C ILE A 15 -36.34 -14.79 -11.36
N VAL A 16 -36.48 -16.02 -10.85
CA VAL A 16 -35.95 -16.43 -9.54
C VAL A 16 -34.42 -16.36 -9.52
N PHE A 17 -33.77 -16.74 -10.63
CA PHE A 17 -32.31 -16.66 -10.77
C PHE A 17 -31.82 -15.21 -10.74
N ILE A 18 -32.46 -14.31 -11.51
CA ILE A 18 -32.12 -12.88 -11.52
C ILE A 18 -32.35 -12.25 -10.14
N ALA A 19 -33.44 -12.60 -9.46
CA ALA A 19 -33.72 -12.13 -8.10
C ALA A 19 -32.67 -12.62 -7.09
N GLY A 20 -32.20 -13.87 -7.22
CA GLY A 20 -31.11 -14.42 -6.41
C GLY A 20 -29.77 -13.70 -6.64
N VAL A 21 -29.42 -13.41 -7.89
CA VAL A 21 -28.19 -12.66 -8.24
C VAL A 21 -28.25 -11.22 -7.74
N ALA A 22 -29.37 -10.52 -7.96
CA ALA A 22 -29.58 -9.17 -7.47
C ALA A 22 -29.55 -9.11 -5.93
N GLY A 23 -30.17 -10.10 -5.28
CA GLY A 23 -30.15 -10.26 -3.83
C GLY A 23 -28.74 -10.51 -3.28
N GLY A 24 -27.95 -11.37 -3.95
CA GLY A 24 -26.55 -11.63 -3.57
C GLY A 24 -25.66 -10.38 -3.68
N ILE A 25 -25.78 -9.63 -4.79
CA ILE A 25 -25.02 -8.39 -5.01
C ILE A 25 -25.37 -7.32 -3.96
N LEU A 26 -26.67 -7.18 -3.63
CA LEU A 26 -27.11 -6.23 -2.60
C LEU A 26 -26.69 -6.67 -1.19
N PHE A 27 -26.68 -7.98 -0.89
CA PHE A 27 -26.24 -8.52 0.39
C PHE A 27 -24.74 -8.30 0.63
N GLU A 28 -23.91 -8.49 -0.39
CA GLU A 28 -22.47 -8.24 -0.30
C GLU A 28 -22.17 -6.75 -0.03
N LYS A 29 -22.88 -5.84 -0.71
CA LYS A 29 -22.68 -4.40 -0.56
C LYS A 29 -23.14 -3.84 0.80
N ASN A 30 -24.19 -4.42 1.41
CA ASN A 30 -24.79 -3.86 2.62
C ASN A 30 -24.37 -4.58 3.93
N PHE A 31 -23.82 -5.80 3.85
CA PHE A 31 -23.47 -6.61 5.04
C PHE A 31 -21.96 -6.80 5.25
N MET A 32 -21.12 -6.52 4.24
CA MET A 32 -19.65 -6.64 4.33
C MET A 32 -18.89 -5.33 4.58
N GLU A 33 -19.47 -4.32 5.22
CA GLU A 33 -18.69 -3.16 5.71
C GLU A 33 -18.08 -3.36 7.11
N LYS A 34 -18.40 -4.46 7.82
CA LYS A 34 -18.02 -4.61 9.23
C LYS A 34 -17.01 -5.71 9.56
N LYS A 35 -16.45 -6.39 8.57
CA LYS A 35 -15.37 -7.35 8.82
C LYS A 35 -14.21 -7.09 7.86
N GLN A 36 -13.15 -6.56 8.47
CA GLN A 36 -11.78 -6.91 8.16
C GLN A 36 -10.98 -5.92 7.30
N GLU A 37 -11.08 -4.63 7.60
CA GLU A 37 -9.83 -3.88 7.79
C GLU A 37 -9.08 -4.49 8.97
N ARG A 38 -8.38 -5.62 8.72
CA ARG A 38 -7.21 -5.98 9.51
C ARG A 38 -6.31 -4.76 9.41
N ARG A 39 -6.38 -3.91 10.44
CA ARG A 39 -5.23 -3.11 10.87
C ARG A 39 -4.13 -4.13 11.15
N VAL A 40 -3.45 -4.61 10.11
CA VAL A 40 -2.13 -5.17 10.22
C VAL A 40 -1.38 -4.06 10.93
N LYS A 41 -1.19 -4.20 12.25
CA LYS A 41 -0.33 -3.33 13.03
C LYS A 41 1.00 -3.40 12.28
N LYS A 42 1.26 -2.43 11.40
CA LYS A 42 2.56 -2.26 10.76
C LYS A 42 3.50 -2.21 11.94
N ARG A 43 4.32 -3.26 12.13
CA ARG A 43 5.36 -3.26 13.14
C ARG A 43 6.18 -2.02 12.82
N SER A 44 6.10 -1.02 13.70
CA SER A 44 6.94 0.15 13.55
C SER A 44 8.37 -0.35 13.50
N PRO A 45 9.18 0.07 12.51
CA PRO A 45 10.58 -0.32 12.49
C PRO A 45 11.20 0.03 13.84
N VAL A 46 11.98 -0.90 14.40
CA VAL A 46 12.72 -0.67 15.65
C VAL A 46 13.58 0.57 15.42
N ARG A 47 13.26 1.65 16.13
CA ARG A 47 13.99 2.91 16.00
C ARG A 47 15.05 2.90 17.09
N PHE A 48 16.31 2.98 16.70
CA PHE A 48 17.39 3.15 17.67
C PHE A 48 17.16 4.44 18.47
N PRO A 49 17.53 4.45 19.77
CA PRO A 49 17.52 5.68 20.56
C PRO A 49 18.38 6.76 19.89
N SER A 50 18.04 8.02 20.09
CA SER A 50 18.89 9.12 19.59
C SER A 50 20.21 9.17 20.35
N LEU A 51 21.29 9.68 19.73
CA LEU A 51 22.58 9.88 20.39
C LEU A 51 22.45 10.62 21.72
N LYS A 52 21.56 11.62 21.80
CA LYS A 52 21.28 12.36 23.04
C LYS A 52 20.77 11.47 24.17
N ILE A 53 19.87 10.53 23.87
CA ILE A 53 19.29 9.61 24.86
C ILE A 53 20.37 8.63 25.32
N MET A 54 21.14 8.06 24.38
CA MET A 54 22.24 7.15 24.73
C MET A 54 23.33 7.86 25.56
N ALA A 55 23.67 9.10 25.22
CA ALA A 55 24.63 9.90 25.97
C ALA A 55 24.20 10.08 27.43
N GLN A 56 22.91 10.36 27.64
CA GLN A 56 22.35 10.56 28.98
C GLN A 56 22.20 9.24 29.76
N GLU A 57 21.66 8.19 29.15
CA GLU A 57 21.39 6.91 29.83
C GLU A 57 22.65 6.09 30.08
N LEU A 58 23.64 6.19 29.20
CA LEU A 58 24.90 5.42 29.28
C LEU A 58 26.06 6.26 29.83
N ASN A 59 25.84 7.53 30.17
CA ASN A 59 26.87 8.47 30.63
C ASN A 59 28.09 8.51 29.69
N LEU A 60 27.84 8.66 28.38
CA LEU A 60 28.89 8.61 27.37
C LEU A 60 29.85 9.80 27.48
N THR A 61 31.15 9.53 27.37
CA THR A 61 32.17 10.58 27.25
C THR A 61 32.05 11.32 25.92
N SER A 62 32.69 12.48 25.80
CA SER A 62 32.72 13.24 24.54
C SER A 62 33.34 12.44 23.39
N GLU A 63 34.39 11.68 23.69
CA GLU A 63 35.07 10.79 22.74
C GLU A 63 34.13 9.68 22.24
N GLN A 64 33.45 8.99 23.15
CA GLN A 64 32.47 7.94 22.80
C GLN A 64 31.30 8.48 21.97
N GLN A 65 30.84 9.70 22.27
CA GLN A 65 29.76 10.33 21.49
C GLN A 65 30.18 10.62 20.05
N GLU A 66 31.43 11.04 19.84
CA GLU A 66 31.95 11.32 18.49
C GLU A 66 32.16 10.03 17.70
N GLU A 67 32.66 8.97 18.33
CA GLU A 67 32.77 7.65 17.68
C GLU A 67 31.40 7.12 17.26
N ILE A 68 30.39 7.18 18.14
CA ILE A 68 29.03 6.73 17.82
C ILE A 68 28.41 7.58 16.71
N ARG A 69 28.71 8.88 16.68
CA ARG A 69 28.26 9.78 15.61
C ARG A 69 28.82 9.35 14.25
N GLU A 70 30.11 9.05 14.18
CA GLU A 70 30.74 8.55 12.95
C GLU A 70 30.20 7.16 12.57
N ILE A 71 29.93 6.27 13.54
CA ILE A 71 29.25 4.99 13.27
C ILE A 71 27.89 5.21 12.62
N PHE A 72 27.07 6.14 13.12
CA PHE A 72 25.76 6.43 12.53
C PHE A 72 25.87 7.01 11.13
N LYS A 73 26.76 7.97 10.90
CA LYS A 73 27.00 8.57 9.59
C LYS A 73 27.42 7.53 8.56
N ASN A 74 28.39 6.68 8.90
CA ASN A 74 28.86 5.62 8.01
C ASN A 74 27.74 4.61 7.68
N ASN A 75 26.91 4.25 8.65
CA ASN A 75 25.79 3.34 8.41
C ASN A 75 24.65 4.02 7.62
N GLU A 76 24.40 5.31 7.82
CA GLU A 76 23.45 6.09 7.00
C GLU A 76 23.86 6.06 5.53
N GLU A 77 25.15 6.24 5.22
CA GLU A 77 25.67 6.12 3.87
C GLU A 77 25.49 4.71 3.28
N ARG A 78 25.77 3.67 4.08
CA ARG A 78 25.54 2.26 3.67
C ARG A 78 24.07 2.01 3.34
N PHE A 79 23.15 2.49 4.18
CA PHE A 79 21.71 2.37 3.92
C PHE A 79 21.28 3.16 2.69
N LYS A 80 21.83 4.36 2.47
CA LYS A 80 21.55 5.17 1.28
C LYS A 80 21.98 4.42 0.01
N LYS A 81 23.20 3.88 -0.02
CA LYS A 81 23.72 3.09 -1.15
C LYS A 81 22.85 1.85 -1.42
N LEU A 82 22.49 1.11 -0.36
CA LEU A 82 21.60 -0.05 -0.48
C LEU A 82 20.25 0.35 -1.08
N ARG A 83 19.66 1.45 -0.57
CA ARG A 83 18.37 1.93 -1.06
C ARG A 83 18.43 2.31 -2.54
N THR A 84 19.46 3.05 -2.97
CA THR A 84 19.65 3.40 -4.38
C THR A 84 19.73 2.15 -5.27
N HIS A 85 20.57 1.18 -4.90
CA HIS A 85 20.70 -0.06 -5.65
C HIS A 85 19.38 -0.87 -5.70
N MET A 86 18.64 -0.93 -4.59
CA MET A 86 17.32 -1.56 -4.56
C MET A 86 16.31 -0.83 -5.44
N ASP A 87 16.30 0.50 -5.43
CA ASP A 87 15.40 1.32 -6.24
C ASP A 87 15.67 1.10 -7.74
N GLU A 88 16.94 1.04 -8.15
CA GLU A 88 17.36 0.70 -9.52
C GLU A 88 16.89 -0.69 -9.95
N ARG A 89 17.17 -1.71 -9.13
CA ARG A 89 16.75 -3.10 -9.42
C ARG A 89 15.24 -3.26 -9.45
N LEU A 90 14.51 -2.56 -8.59
CA LEU A 90 13.05 -2.57 -8.61
C LEU A 90 12.50 -1.86 -9.86
N SER A 91 13.17 -0.80 -10.32
CA SER A 91 12.79 -0.09 -11.54
C SER A 91 12.94 -0.98 -12.78
N SER A 92 14.05 -1.71 -12.89
CA SER A 92 14.28 -2.63 -14.00
C SER A 92 13.25 -3.76 -14.04
N ILE A 93 12.98 -4.41 -12.89
CA ILE A 93 11.97 -5.46 -12.78
C ILE A 93 10.58 -4.94 -13.18
N ARG A 94 10.19 -3.73 -12.73
CA ARG A 94 8.89 -3.15 -13.12
C ARG A 94 8.80 -2.86 -14.61
N THR A 95 9.90 -2.40 -15.21
CA THR A 95 9.95 -2.11 -16.66
C THR A 95 9.84 -3.39 -17.47
N GLN A 96 10.56 -4.44 -17.06
CA GLN A 96 10.47 -5.76 -17.69
C GLN A 96 9.07 -6.34 -17.56
N LEU A 97 8.49 -6.37 -16.35
CA LEU A 97 7.13 -6.84 -16.11
C LEU A 97 6.11 -6.10 -16.99
N LYS A 98 6.24 -4.77 -17.09
CA LYS A 98 5.38 -3.97 -17.96
C LYS A 98 5.51 -4.41 -19.42
N SER A 99 6.72 -4.62 -19.91
CA SER A 99 6.97 -5.08 -21.28
C SER A 99 6.35 -6.45 -21.54
N GLU A 100 6.57 -7.41 -20.64
CA GLU A 100 6.03 -8.77 -20.72
C GLU A 100 4.50 -8.77 -20.76
N ILE A 101 3.85 -7.95 -19.93
CA ILE A 101 2.40 -7.77 -19.96
C ILE A 101 1.96 -7.18 -21.31
N LYS A 102 2.65 -6.15 -21.82
CA LYS A 102 2.25 -5.51 -23.08
C LYS A 102 2.31 -6.46 -24.28
N ASN A 103 3.23 -7.41 -24.26
CA ASN A 103 3.41 -8.38 -25.34
C ASN A 103 2.25 -9.39 -25.46
N VAL A 104 1.47 -9.60 -24.41
CA VAL A 104 0.31 -10.52 -24.41
C VAL A 104 -1.03 -9.81 -24.60
N LEU A 105 -1.03 -8.47 -24.61
CA LEU A 105 -2.24 -7.66 -24.74
C LEU A 105 -2.43 -7.20 -26.18
N THR A 106 -3.70 -7.04 -26.58
CA THR A 106 -4.05 -6.35 -27.83
C THR A 106 -3.73 -4.85 -27.73
N GLU A 107 -3.69 -4.16 -28.86
CA GLU A 107 -3.41 -2.71 -28.89
C GLU A 107 -4.42 -1.90 -28.05
N GLU A 108 -5.71 -2.23 -28.14
CA GLU A 108 -6.76 -1.59 -27.36
C GLU A 108 -6.60 -1.85 -25.86
N GLN A 109 -6.27 -3.09 -25.47
CA GLN A 109 -6.01 -3.45 -24.08
C GLN A 109 -4.74 -2.76 -23.54
N ASN A 110 -3.72 -2.61 -24.37
CA ASN A 110 -2.49 -1.88 -24.05
C ASN A 110 -2.77 -0.40 -23.74
N ALA A 111 -3.60 0.26 -24.54
CA ALA A 111 -4.01 1.65 -24.27
C ALA A 111 -4.72 1.77 -22.90
N LYS A 112 -5.63 0.83 -22.59
CA LYS A 112 -6.31 0.78 -21.29
C LYS A 112 -5.35 0.49 -20.13
N PHE A 113 -4.37 -0.40 -20.33
CA PHE A 113 -3.35 -0.73 -19.34
C PHE A 113 -2.46 0.47 -18.98
N GLU A 114 -1.98 1.21 -19.98
CA GLU A 114 -1.20 2.43 -19.76
C GLU A 114 -2.01 3.49 -18.99
N ALA A 115 -3.29 3.67 -19.33
CA ALA A 115 -4.18 4.58 -18.61
C ALA A 115 -4.37 4.17 -17.13
N MET A 116 -4.47 2.86 -16.84
CA MET A 116 -4.54 2.35 -15.47
C MET A 116 -3.26 2.66 -14.68
N ILE A 117 -2.08 2.46 -15.28
CA ILE A 117 -0.79 2.79 -14.66
C ILE A 117 -0.71 4.28 -14.33
N GLN A 118 -1.03 5.15 -15.29
CA GLN A 118 -0.98 6.60 -15.10
C GLN A 118 -1.92 7.07 -13.98
N LYS A 119 -3.14 6.53 -13.96
CA LYS A 119 -4.10 6.80 -12.88
C LYS A 119 -3.51 6.44 -11.52
N TYR A 120 -2.92 5.25 -11.38
CA TYR A 120 -2.31 4.82 -10.13
C TYR A 120 -1.14 5.72 -9.69
N ILE A 121 -0.23 6.08 -10.61
CA ILE A 121 0.90 6.99 -10.33
C ILE A 121 0.38 8.35 -9.85
N SER A 122 -0.60 8.92 -10.54
CA SER A 122 -1.17 10.23 -10.18
C SER A 122 -1.85 10.22 -8.81
N GLN A 123 -2.57 9.14 -8.48
CA GLN A 123 -3.20 8.97 -7.16
C GLN A 123 -2.14 8.89 -6.07
N LYS A 124 -1.10 8.09 -6.26
CA LYS A 124 0.01 7.96 -5.30
C LYS A 124 0.70 9.31 -5.07
N LYS A 125 0.99 10.07 -6.14
CA LYS A 125 1.60 11.41 -6.04
C LYS A 125 0.71 12.37 -5.24
N LYS A 126 -0.60 12.38 -5.52
CA LYS A 126 -1.58 13.20 -4.76
C LYS A 126 -1.64 12.82 -3.28
N GLU A 127 -1.59 11.53 -2.95
CA GLU A 127 -1.54 11.09 -1.55
C GLU A 127 -0.26 11.53 -0.84
N GLU A 128 0.89 11.41 -1.50
CA GLU A 128 2.17 11.87 -0.96
C GLU A 128 2.17 13.39 -0.73
N GLU A 129 1.65 14.17 -1.68
CA GLU A 129 1.47 15.61 -1.53
C GLU A 129 0.54 15.96 -0.37
N LYS A 130 -0.60 15.26 -0.22
CA LYS A 130 -1.50 15.44 0.92
C LYS A 130 -0.81 15.16 2.25
N ARG A 131 -0.01 14.08 2.33
CA ARG A 131 0.79 13.75 3.52
C ARG A 131 1.83 14.81 3.84
N LYS A 132 2.45 15.43 2.84
CA LYS A 132 3.39 16.56 3.03
C LYS A 132 2.67 17.81 3.55
N ARG A 133 1.47 18.11 3.03
CA ARG A 133 0.66 19.28 3.41
C ARG A 133 0.05 19.16 4.81
N HIS A 134 -0.31 17.96 5.24
CA HIS A 134 -0.78 17.68 6.60
C HIS A 134 0.26 16.81 7.31
N PRO A 135 1.35 17.40 7.83
CA PRO A 135 2.22 16.70 8.76
C PRO A 135 1.37 16.39 9.99
N LYS A 136 0.77 15.19 10.02
CA LYS A 136 0.07 14.66 11.19
C LYS A 136 1.03 14.85 12.36
N ASN A 137 0.65 15.66 13.35
CA ASN A 137 1.41 15.94 14.57
C ASN A 137 2.02 14.63 15.11
N ARG A 138 3.25 14.32 14.68
CA ARG A 138 4.05 13.18 15.14
C ARG A 138 4.97 13.61 16.29
N THR A 139 4.73 14.82 16.81
CA THR A 139 5.47 15.50 17.86
C THR A 139 4.61 15.70 19.11
N LYS A 140 3.82 14.68 19.49
CA LYS A 140 3.25 14.56 20.85
C LYS A 140 3.55 13.19 21.41
N ASP A 141 4.83 12.85 21.43
CA ASP A 141 5.42 11.86 22.34
C ASP A 141 6.92 12.19 22.52
N LYS A 142 7.19 13.49 22.67
CA LYS A 142 8.47 13.99 23.19
C LYS A 142 8.14 14.62 24.52
N GLY A 143 8.45 13.89 25.60
CA GLY A 143 8.56 14.40 26.96
C GLY A 143 7.26 14.96 27.53
N GLU A 144 6.52 14.12 28.25
CA GLU A 144 5.85 14.51 29.49
C GLU A 144 5.10 13.27 30.00
N LYS A 145 5.68 12.62 31.00
CA LYS A 145 4.96 12.10 32.17
C LYS A 145 6.01 11.74 33.23
N LYS A 146 6.13 12.69 34.16
CA LYS A 146 6.59 12.63 35.56
C LYS A 146 7.85 11.83 35.86
#